data_AF-A0A535KVF9-F1
#
_entry.id   AF-A0A535KVF9-F1
#
_cell.length_a   1.000
_cell.length_b   1.000
_cell.length_c   1.000
_cell.angle_alpha   90.00
_cell.angle_beta   90.00
_cell.angle_gamma   90.00
#
_symmetry.space_group_name_H-M   'P 1'
#
loop_
_entity.id
_entity.type
_entity.pdbx_description
1 polymer ?
#
loop_
_entity_poly.entity_id
_entity_poly.type
_entity_poly.pdbx_seq_one_letter_code
_entity_poly.pdbx_strand_id
1 'polypeptide(L)'
;MTEGFPRLVEHEAFDRAVLRLALDQWLRQNAKRELRETAVQRVGRKRLVVEILKPLRNRLSPRKLRRLELSLGMVLGIETYIALRDIYAAEPEEIREVWRWACKAMLRSSVAN
;
A
#
# COMPACT_ATOMS: atom_id res chain seq x y z
N MET A 1 0.87 8.54 17.36
CA MET A 1 0.46 8.04 16.02
C MET A 1 1.20 6.75 15.73
N THR A 2 0.57 5.60 15.92
CA THR A 2 1.08 4.25 15.60
C THR A 2 0.34 3.68 14.38
N GLU A 3 0.21 4.46 13.31
CA GLU A 3 -0.34 3.99 12.02
C GLU A 3 0.77 4.00 10.95
N GLY A 4 0.58 3.25 9.85
CA GLY A 4 1.54 3.19 8.75
C GLY A 4 2.65 2.15 8.98
N PHE A 5 3.88 2.50 8.58
CA PHE A 5 5.00 1.53 8.50
C PHE A 5 5.30 0.78 9.80
N PRO A 6 5.41 1.44 10.99
CA PRO A 6 5.70 0.71 12.23
C PRO A 6 4.63 -0.34 12.57
N ARG A 7 3.35 0.00 12.34
CA ARG A 7 2.24 -0.91 12.57
C ARG A 7 2.26 -2.11 11.62
N LEU A 8 2.65 -1.89 10.36
CA LEU A 8 2.80 -2.97 9.39
C LEU A 8 3.88 -3.96 9.84
N VAL A 9 5.03 -3.49 10.30
CA VAL A 9 6.11 -4.35 10.80
C VAL A 9 5.64 -5.15 12.02
N GLU A 10 4.99 -4.47 12.97
CA GLU A 10 4.44 -5.12 14.17
C GLU A 10 3.37 -6.18 13.86
N HIS A 11 2.54 -5.96 12.84
CA HIS A 11 1.41 -6.82 12.49
C HIS A 11 1.65 -7.64 11.21
N GLU A 12 2.90 -7.81 10.79
CA GLU A 12 3.26 -8.42 9.50
C GLU A 12 2.57 -9.77 9.28
N ALA A 13 2.59 -10.65 10.28
CA ALA A 13 1.99 -11.97 10.20
C ALA A 13 0.47 -11.91 9.92
N PHE A 14 -0.22 -10.98 10.56
CA PHE A 14 -1.66 -10.77 10.36
C PHE A 14 -1.93 -10.19 8.96
N ASP A 15 -1.17 -9.19 8.52
CA ASP A 15 -1.33 -8.59 7.19
C ASP A 15 -1.04 -9.59 6.06
N ARG A 16 -0.06 -10.50 6.26
CA ARG A 16 0.19 -11.64 5.35
C ARG A 16 -1.00 -12.60 5.29
N ALA A 17 -1.59 -12.94 6.44
CA ALA A 17 -2.77 -13.81 6.48
C ALA A 17 -3.97 -13.19 5.76
N VAL A 18 -4.20 -11.88 5.97
CA VAL A 18 -5.24 -11.10 5.27
C VAL A 18 -4.98 -11.08 3.76
N LEU A 19 -3.73 -10.86 3.32
CA LEU A 19 -3.37 -10.90 1.90
C LEU A 19 -3.62 -12.29 1.30
N ARG A 20 -3.21 -13.37 1.98
CA ARG A 20 -3.43 -14.74 1.53
C ARG A 20 -4.93 -15.04 1.36
N LEU A 21 -5.75 -14.68 2.35
CA LEU A 21 -7.20 -14.87 2.28
C LEU A 21 -7.80 -14.10 1.10
N ALA A 22 -7.37 -12.85 0.89
CA ALA A 22 -7.84 -12.04 -0.23
C ALA A 22 -7.54 -12.67 -1.60
N LEU A 23 -6.34 -13.23 -1.75
CA LEU A 23 -5.94 -13.91 -2.99
C LEU A 23 -6.75 -15.19 -3.20
N ASP A 24 -7.00 -15.99 -2.16
CA ASP A 24 -7.85 -17.19 -2.25
C ASP A 24 -9.29 -16.84 -2.62
N GLN A 25 -9.86 -15.82 -1.96
CA GLN A 25 -11.22 -15.34 -2.24
C GLN A 25 -11.35 -14.85 -3.70
N TRP A 26 -10.37 -14.11 -4.22
CA TRP A 26 -10.36 -13.67 -5.62
C TRP A 26 -10.30 -14.84 -6.60
N LEU A 27 -9.46 -15.85 -6.33
CA LEU A 27 -9.37 -17.06 -7.17
C LEU A 27 -10.70 -17.82 -7.20
N ARG A 28 -11.38 -17.96 -6.06
CA ARG A 28 -12.70 -18.60 -5.97
C ARG A 28 -13.76 -17.85 -6.78
N GLN A 29 -13.83 -16.53 -6.60
CA GLN A 29 -14.77 -15.68 -7.32
C GLN A 29 -14.57 -15.76 -8.83
N ASN A 30 -13.32 -15.73 -9.30
CA ASN A 30 -13.01 -15.90 -10.72
C ASN A 30 -13.36 -17.29 -11.25
N ALA A 31 -13.25 -18.33 -10.41
CA ALA A 31 -13.72 -19.66 -10.72
C ALA A 31 -15.26 -19.82 -10.60
N LYS A 32 -15.99 -18.72 -10.37
CA LYS A 32 -17.46 -18.70 -10.13
C LYS A 32 -17.89 -19.61 -8.98
N ARG A 33 -17.06 -19.72 -7.95
CA ARG A 33 -17.34 -20.47 -6.73
C ARG A 33 -17.75 -19.53 -5.62
N GLU A 34 -18.61 -20.01 -4.73
CA GLU A 34 -19.00 -19.28 -3.53
C GLU A 34 -17.82 -19.10 -2.57
N LEU A 35 -17.84 -17.99 -1.84
CA LEU A 35 -16.91 -17.74 -0.74
C LEU A 35 -17.28 -18.61 0.46
N ARG A 36 -16.28 -19.06 1.21
CA ARG A 36 -16.48 -19.83 2.44
C ARG A 36 -16.69 -18.93 3.65
N GLU A 37 -15.99 -17.80 3.65
CA GLU A 37 -16.10 -16.75 4.67
C GLU A 37 -16.50 -15.41 4.04
N THR A 38 -16.79 -14.42 4.89
CA THR A 38 -17.04 -13.05 4.46
C THR A 38 -15.85 -12.47 3.67
N ALA A 39 -16.16 -11.70 2.63
CA ALA A 39 -15.15 -11.05 1.81
C ALA A 39 -14.25 -10.13 2.64
N VAL A 40 -12.94 -10.34 2.55
CA VAL A 40 -11.94 -9.57 3.30
C VAL A 40 -11.83 -8.15 2.76
N GLN A 41 -11.75 -7.18 3.67
CA GLN A 41 -11.64 -5.76 3.32
C GLN A 41 -10.18 -5.29 3.48
N ARG A 42 -9.63 -4.70 2.42
CA ARG A 42 -8.22 -4.25 2.36
C ARG A 42 -8.08 -2.73 2.33
N VAL A 43 -8.85 -2.04 3.18
CA VAL A 43 -9.02 -0.58 3.13
C VAL A 43 -7.89 0.21 3.82
N GLY A 44 -7.03 -0.44 4.61
CA GLY A 44 -6.10 0.20 5.56
C GLY A 44 -5.27 1.34 4.95
N ARG A 45 -4.50 1.08 3.90
CA ARG A 45 -3.61 2.09 3.30
C ARG A 45 -4.35 3.21 2.58
N LYS A 46 -5.55 2.93 2.02
CA LYS A 46 -6.28 3.89 1.20
C LYS A 46 -6.63 5.15 1.99
N ARG A 47 -7.08 4.97 3.23
CA ARG A 47 -7.36 6.09 4.15
C ARG A 47 -6.12 6.94 4.39
N LEU A 48 -4.99 6.31 4.73
CA LEU A 48 -3.73 7.00 4.99
C LEU A 48 -3.23 7.81 3.78
N VAL A 49 -3.28 7.22 2.58
CA VAL A 49 -2.88 7.92 1.35
C VAL A 49 -3.78 9.12 1.07
N VAL A 50 -5.10 8.97 1.24
CA VAL A 50 -6.05 10.08 1.07
C VAL A 50 -5.74 11.23 2.02
N GLU A 51 -5.43 10.93 3.29
CA GLU A 51 -5.03 11.93 4.28
C GLU A 51 -3.72 12.64 3.91
N ILE A 52 -2.70 11.89 3.48
CA ILE A 52 -1.41 12.43 3.02
C ILE A 52 -1.60 13.43 1.87
N LEU A 53 -2.58 13.18 1.00
CA LEU A 53 -2.81 13.99 -0.21
C LEU A 53 -3.72 15.20 0.01
N LYS A 54 -4.42 15.32 1.15
CA LYS A 54 -5.30 16.46 1.42
C LYS A 54 -4.65 17.83 1.15
N PRO A 55 -3.39 18.10 1.59
CA PRO A 55 -2.75 19.40 1.37
C PRO A 55 -2.41 19.70 -0.10
N LEU A 56 -2.42 18.69 -0.97
CA LEU A 56 -2.04 18.81 -2.37
C LEU A 56 -3.24 18.99 -3.32
N ARG A 57 -4.48 18.86 -2.80
CA ARG A 57 -5.71 18.94 -3.61
C ARG A 57 -5.85 20.22 -4.41
N ASN A 58 -5.39 21.35 -3.85
CA ASN A 58 -5.46 22.66 -4.51
C ASN A 58 -4.16 23.01 -5.27
N ARG A 59 -3.14 22.13 -5.23
CA ARG A 59 -1.81 22.37 -5.83
C ARG A 59 -1.54 21.52 -7.07
N LEU A 60 -2.31 20.44 -7.25
CA LEU A 60 -2.17 19.51 -8.36
C LEU A 60 -3.48 19.44 -9.14
N SER A 61 -3.38 19.28 -10.47
CA SER A 61 -4.55 18.95 -11.27
C SER A 61 -5.14 17.59 -10.81
N PRO A 62 -6.44 17.33 -11.02
CA PRO A 62 -7.06 16.06 -10.64
C PRO A 62 -6.32 14.84 -11.19
N ARG A 63 -5.81 14.93 -12.42
CA ARG A 63 -5.00 13.88 -13.05
C ARG A 63 -3.67 13.66 -12.33
N LYS A 64 -2.91 14.73 -12.02
CA LYS A 64 -1.63 14.62 -11.28
C LYS A 64 -1.86 14.07 -9.88
N LEU A 65 -2.92 14.52 -9.19
CA LEU A 65 -3.30 14.04 -7.86
C LEU A 65 -3.67 12.55 -7.87
N ARG A 66 -4.50 12.10 -8.81
CA ARG A 66 -4.87 10.68 -8.94
C ARG A 66 -3.68 9.79 -9.24
N ARG A 67 -2.76 10.25 -10.10
CA ARG A 67 -1.51 9.53 -10.38
C ARG A 67 -0.70 9.36 -9.09
N LEU A 68 -0.52 10.44 -8.32
CA LEU A 68 0.21 10.39 -7.06
C LEU A 68 -0.46 9.47 -6.03
N GLU A 69 -1.80 9.49 -5.92
CA GLU A 69 -2.56 8.58 -5.05
C GLU A 69 -2.28 7.11 -5.37
N LEU A 70 -2.36 6.74 -6.64
CA LEU A 70 -2.08 5.37 -7.08
C LEU A 70 -0.62 4.97 -6.84
N SER A 71 0.33 5.88 -7.11
CA SER A 71 1.76 5.64 -6.88
C SER A 71 2.08 5.44 -5.41
N LEU A 72 1.51 6.26 -4.51
CA LEU A 72 1.67 6.07 -3.07
C LEU A 72 0.99 4.77 -2.59
N GLY A 73 -0.20 4.45 -3.09
CA GLY A 73 -0.90 3.20 -2.75
C GLY A 73 -0.13 1.94 -3.19
N MET A 74 0.60 2.01 -4.30
CA MET A 74 1.48 0.96 -4.80
C MET A 74 2.66 0.71 -3.85
N VAL A 75 3.31 1.76 -3.35
CA VAL A 75 4.46 1.61 -2.44
C VAL A 75 4.03 1.22 -1.03
N LEU A 76 2.99 1.88 -0.50
CA LEU A 76 2.67 1.87 0.92
C LEU A 76 1.76 0.69 1.32
N GLY A 77 2.28 -0.53 1.26
CA GLY A 77 1.68 -1.62 2.04
C GLY A 77 2.28 -3.00 1.83
N ILE A 78 1.56 -4.00 2.34
CA ILE A 78 2.11 -5.32 2.62
C ILE A 78 2.70 -6.02 1.39
N GLU A 79 2.14 -5.88 0.20
CA GLU A 79 2.65 -6.53 -1.02
C GLU A 79 4.07 -6.08 -1.36
N THR A 80 4.33 -4.77 -1.29
CA THR A 80 5.65 -4.21 -1.56
C THR A 80 6.63 -4.57 -0.46
N TYR A 81 6.14 -4.61 0.79
CA TYR A 81 6.96 -5.00 1.93
C TYR A 81 7.40 -6.47 1.81
N ILE A 82 6.48 -7.40 1.55
CA ILE A 82 6.83 -8.81 1.37
C ILE A 82 7.69 -9.05 0.12
N ALA A 83 7.49 -8.31 -0.97
CA ALA A 83 8.35 -8.43 -2.14
C ALA A 83 9.80 -8.08 -1.80
N LEU A 84 10.02 -7.02 -1.02
CA LEU A 84 11.37 -6.61 -0.58
C LEU A 84 11.94 -7.56 0.48
N ARG A 85 11.13 -8.01 1.45
CA ARG A 85 11.55 -9.00 2.46
C ARG A 85 11.90 -10.34 1.84
N ASP A 86 11.02 -10.90 1.02
CA ASP A 86 11.06 -12.31 0.64
C ASP A 86 11.96 -12.56 -0.58
N ILE A 87 12.07 -11.60 -1.50
CA ILE A 87 12.87 -11.74 -2.73
C ILE A 87 14.28 -11.17 -2.53
N TYR A 88 14.38 -10.03 -1.85
CA TYR A 88 15.64 -9.29 -1.70
C TYR A 88 16.26 -9.42 -0.31
N ALA A 89 15.61 -10.10 0.64
CA ALA A 89 16.07 -10.24 2.02
C ALA A 89 16.34 -8.89 2.74
N ALA A 90 15.70 -7.81 2.29
CA ALA A 90 15.92 -6.46 2.83
C ALA A 90 15.36 -6.34 4.25
N GLU A 91 16.08 -5.70 5.17
CA GLU A 91 15.60 -5.51 6.55
C GLU A 91 14.51 -4.43 6.68
N PRO A 92 13.63 -4.45 7.70
CA PRO A 92 12.54 -3.47 7.81
C PRO A 92 13.04 -2.01 7.77
N GLU A 93 14.21 -1.73 8.33
CA GLU A 93 14.78 -0.39 8.27
C GLU A 93 15.16 0.02 6.85
N GLU A 94 15.80 -0.86 6.09
CA GLU A 94 16.16 -0.64 4.69
C GLU A 94 14.90 -0.42 3.83
N ILE A 95 13.87 -1.24 4.03
CA ILE A 95 12.58 -1.08 3.34
C ILE A 95 11.97 0.29 3.65
N ARG A 96 12.03 0.74 4.90
CA ARG A 96 11.54 2.06 5.32
C ARG A 96 12.25 3.18 4.58
N GLU A 97 13.57 3.08 4.42
CA GLU A 97 14.38 4.04 3.70
C GLU A 97 14.07 4.07 2.21
N VAL A 98 13.96 2.89 1.57
CA VAL A 98 13.57 2.75 0.16
C VAL A 98 12.18 3.33 -0.08
N TRP A 99 11.20 3.01 0.76
CA TRP A 99 9.84 3.58 0.66
C TRP A 99 9.86 5.08 0.82
N ARG A 100 10.60 5.62 1.79
CA ARG A 100 10.75 7.06 2.01
C ARG A 100 11.36 7.74 0.78
N TRP A 101 12.40 7.15 0.21
CA TRP A 101 13.04 7.65 -1.01
C TRP A 101 12.07 7.64 -2.20
N ALA A 102 11.36 6.54 -2.42
CA ALA A 102 10.40 6.37 -3.52
C ALA A 102 9.24 7.38 -3.40
N CYS A 103 8.64 7.50 -2.21
CA CYS A 103 7.57 8.48 -1.95
C CYS A 103 8.03 9.92 -2.21
N LYS A 104 9.24 10.28 -1.78
CA LYS A 104 9.82 11.61 -2.08
C LYS A 104 10.02 11.82 -3.59
N ALA A 105 10.48 10.81 -4.31
CA ALA A 105 10.64 10.90 -5.77
C ALA A 105 9.30 11.08 -6.49
N MET A 106 8.28 10.32 -6.11
CA MET A 106 6.91 10.44 -6.64
C MET A 106 6.31 11.82 -6.38
N LEU A 107 6.50 12.34 -5.16
CA LEU A 107 6.04 13.68 -4.81
C LEU A 107 6.73 14.76 -5.67
N ARG A 108 8.07 14.73 -5.76
CA ARG A 108 8.84 15.66 -6.60
C ARG A 108 8.40 15.62 -8.07
N SER A 109 8.27 14.42 -8.63
CA SER A 109 7.81 14.22 -10.02
C SER A 109 6.37 14.71 -10.24
N SER A 110 5.54 14.75 -9.20
CA SER A 110 4.15 15.21 -9.31
C SER A 110 4.01 16.72 -9.23
N VAL A 111 4.90 17.40 -8.50
CA VAL A 111 4.91 18.87 -8.39
C VAL A 111 5.78 19.55 -9.45
N ALA A 112 6.73 18.83 -10.06
CA ALA A 112 7.46 19.30 -11.22
C ALA A 112 6.49 19.51 -12.40
N ASN A 113 6.74 20.57 -13.18
CA ASN A 113 5.89 20.96 -14.30
C ASN A 113 5.87 19.88 -15.37
#